data_AF-A0A660UTV1-F1
#
_entry.id   AF-A0A660UTV1-F1
#
_cell.length_a   1.000
_cell.length_b   1.000
_cell.length_c   1.000
_cell.angle_alpha   90.00
_cell.angle_beta   90.00
_cell.angle_gamma   90.00
#
_symmetry.space_group_name_H-M   'P 1'
#
loop_
_entity.id
_entity.type
_entity.pdbx_description
1 polymer ?
#
loop_
_entity_poly.entity_id
_entity_poly.type
_entity_poly.pdbx_seq_one_letter_code
_entity_poly.pdbx_strand_id
1 'polypeptide(L)'
;MSDQKFKRCDVVHIKPDLPSCMSHFEKDKDAVILHSYAEKYGGADTNNYAVLLIDSGTDVAWYNSENLIFVRYENEEFVSEIKIRNSEWKKKHSDLNWIVENWRIFTDKLPTESGEELMRLIGITEPWGLHGEYVDFMSNWQYTQSVLGDVLDTGNIKVVRDFIKDFPKVDSFVFSNNVYSGGHETKKPPFVPAQMDTAVFNK
;
A
#
# COMPACT_ATOMS: atom_id res chain seq x y z
N MET A 1 -25.46 29.48 -7.37
CA MET A 1 -25.34 28.04 -7.70
C MET A 1 -23.86 27.72 -7.68
N SER A 2 -23.43 26.56 -7.18
CA SER A 2 -21.99 26.25 -7.21
C SER A 2 -21.56 26.03 -8.66
N ASP A 3 -20.50 26.72 -9.10
CA ASP A 3 -19.93 26.59 -10.45
C ASP A 3 -19.09 25.31 -10.57
N GLN A 4 -19.58 24.20 -10.00
CA GLN A 4 -18.90 22.91 -10.02
C GLN A 4 -19.18 22.21 -11.34
N LYS A 5 -18.09 21.86 -12.04
CA LYS A 5 -18.14 21.21 -13.35
C LYS A 5 -18.62 19.76 -13.28
N PHE A 6 -18.19 19.04 -12.27
CA PHE A 6 -18.58 17.65 -12.01
C PHE A 6 -19.30 17.53 -10.68
N LYS A 7 -20.15 16.52 -10.56
CA LYS A 7 -20.89 16.15 -9.35
C LYS A 7 -20.55 14.73 -8.93
N ARG A 8 -20.89 14.40 -7.68
CA ARG A 8 -20.78 13.04 -7.15
C ARG A 8 -21.41 12.01 -8.10
N CYS A 9 -20.73 10.87 -8.25
CA CYS A 9 -21.07 9.77 -9.16
C CYS A 9 -20.90 10.05 -10.66
N ASP A 10 -20.38 11.22 -11.05
CA ASP A 10 -19.86 11.38 -12.41
C ASP A 10 -18.62 10.49 -12.59
N VAL A 11 -18.65 9.64 -13.61
CA VAL A 11 -17.47 8.94 -14.12
C VAL A 11 -16.70 9.92 -14.99
N VAL A 12 -15.42 10.06 -14.70
CA VAL A 12 -14.48 10.91 -15.41
C VAL A 12 -13.26 10.10 -15.84
N HIS A 13 -12.66 10.52 -16.95
CA HIS A 13 -11.36 10.04 -17.38
C HIS A 13 -10.29 11.05 -16.96
N ILE A 14 -9.25 10.58 -16.27
CA ILE A 14 -8.09 11.37 -15.87
C ILE A 14 -7.15 11.47 -17.06
N LYS A 15 -6.82 12.69 -17.48
CA LYS A 15 -5.93 12.93 -18.62
C LYS A 15 -4.56 12.23 -18.46
N PRO A 16 -3.95 11.75 -19.56
CA PRO A 16 -2.61 11.14 -19.54
C PRO A 16 -1.47 12.15 -19.33
N ASP A 17 -1.72 13.43 -19.63
CA ASP A 17 -0.77 14.54 -19.62
C ASP A 17 -1.00 15.48 -18.43
N LEU A 18 -0.89 14.93 -17.21
CA LEU A 18 -0.94 15.73 -16.00
C LEU A 18 0.27 16.68 -15.88
N PRO A 19 0.10 17.86 -15.23
CA PRO A 19 1.20 18.78 -15.00
C PRO A 19 2.31 18.14 -14.14
N SER A 20 3.55 18.62 -14.27
CA SER A 20 4.71 18.03 -13.58
C SER A 20 4.59 17.97 -12.06
N CYS A 21 3.86 18.92 -11.44
CA CYS A 21 3.58 18.90 -10.01
C CYS A 21 2.68 17.73 -9.57
N MET A 22 1.99 17.09 -10.50
CA MET A 22 1.14 15.91 -10.30
C MET A 22 1.78 14.63 -10.86
N SER A 23 3.11 14.59 -11.04
CA SER A 23 3.80 13.43 -11.63
C SER A 23 3.66 12.12 -10.85
N HIS A 24 3.28 12.19 -9.57
CA HIS A 24 3.06 11.06 -8.68
C HIS A 24 1.59 10.63 -8.61
N PHE A 25 0.70 11.34 -9.30
CA PHE A 25 -0.71 10.99 -9.40
C PHE A 25 -0.91 9.95 -10.51
N GLU A 26 -1.92 9.11 -10.33
CA GLU A 26 -2.40 8.19 -11.35
C GLU A 26 -2.97 8.98 -12.53
N LYS A 27 -2.78 8.48 -13.75
CA LYS A 27 -3.15 9.17 -15.00
C LYS A 27 -3.60 8.18 -16.05
N ASP A 28 -4.34 8.64 -17.05
CA ASP A 28 -4.89 7.80 -18.11
C ASP A 28 -5.80 6.68 -17.56
N LYS A 29 -6.65 7.03 -16.60
CA LYS A 29 -7.51 6.10 -15.87
C LYS A 29 -8.90 6.68 -15.67
N ASP A 30 -9.88 5.79 -15.63
CA ASP A 30 -11.24 6.17 -15.26
C ASP A 30 -11.42 6.19 -13.74
N ALA A 31 -12.14 7.19 -13.27
CA ALA A 31 -12.43 7.42 -11.87
C ALA A 31 -13.86 7.93 -11.69
N VAL A 32 -14.39 7.82 -10.47
CA VAL A 32 -15.70 8.38 -10.10
C VAL A 32 -15.49 9.56 -9.16
N ILE A 33 -16.20 10.66 -9.38
CA ILE A 33 -16.21 11.80 -8.46
C ILE A 33 -16.86 11.38 -7.14
N LEU A 34 -16.14 11.53 -6.03
CA LEU A 34 -16.68 11.33 -4.69
C LEU A 34 -17.28 12.62 -4.14
N HIS A 35 -16.52 13.70 -4.24
CA HIS A 35 -16.90 15.05 -3.83
C HIS A 35 -15.85 16.05 -4.35
N SER A 36 -16.25 17.30 -4.48
CA SER A 36 -15.34 18.44 -4.60
C SER A 36 -14.77 18.85 -3.23
N TYR A 37 -13.80 19.75 -3.24
CA TYR A 37 -13.27 20.37 -2.03
C TYR A 37 -14.36 21.19 -1.31
N ALA A 38 -15.02 22.11 -2.04
CA ALA A 38 -16.07 22.94 -1.48
C ALA A 38 -17.26 22.17 -0.90
N GLU A 39 -17.65 21.04 -1.48
CA GLU A 39 -18.73 20.20 -0.91
C GLU A 39 -18.35 19.61 0.45
N LYS A 40 -17.08 19.19 0.63
CA LYS A 40 -16.65 18.51 1.86
C LYS A 40 -16.20 19.46 2.95
N TYR A 41 -15.48 20.52 2.60
CA TYR A 41 -14.84 21.43 3.55
C TYR A 41 -15.39 22.86 3.49
N GLY A 42 -16.30 23.17 2.56
CA GLY A 42 -16.76 24.52 2.29
C GLY A 42 -15.74 25.37 1.53
N GLY A 43 -16.05 26.66 1.40
CA GLY A 43 -15.18 27.63 0.71
C GLY A 43 -15.44 27.76 -0.79
N ALA A 44 -14.52 28.44 -1.47
CA ALA A 44 -14.67 28.82 -2.89
C ALA A 44 -13.97 27.87 -3.86
N ASP A 45 -13.32 26.81 -3.38
CA ASP A 45 -12.64 25.86 -4.25
C ASP A 45 -13.64 24.85 -4.87
N THR A 46 -14.14 25.21 -6.03
CA THR A 46 -15.07 24.41 -6.83
C THR A 46 -14.39 23.58 -7.91
N ASN A 47 -13.05 23.64 -8.02
CA ASN A 47 -12.30 23.03 -9.12
C ASN A 47 -11.50 21.80 -8.71
N ASN A 48 -11.31 21.55 -7.43
CA ASN A 48 -10.57 20.38 -6.95
C ASN A 48 -11.52 19.28 -6.47
N TYR A 49 -11.25 18.06 -6.93
CA TYR A 49 -12.10 16.89 -6.73
C TYR A 49 -11.32 15.74 -6.10
N ALA A 50 -11.96 15.04 -5.17
CA ALA A 50 -11.57 13.71 -4.76
C ALA A 50 -12.26 12.69 -5.67
N VAL A 51 -11.49 11.72 -6.14
CA VAL A 51 -11.94 10.69 -7.07
C VAL A 51 -11.68 9.30 -6.51
N LEU A 52 -12.51 8.34 -6.90
CA LEU A 52 -12.33 6.91 -6.65
C LEU A 52 -11.88 6.26 -7.95
N LEU A 53 -10.65 5.75 -8.01
CA LEU A 53 -10.16 5.05 -9.20
C LEU A 53 -10.97 3.77 -9.41
N ILE A 54 -11.48 3.54 -10.61
CA ILE A 54 -12.38 2.41 -10.86
C ILE A 54 -11.62 1.09 -10.78
N ASP A 55 -10.38 1.03 -11.29
CA ASP A 55 -9.57 -0.18 -11.35
C ASP A 55 -9.15 -0.68 -9.96
N SER A 56 -8.62 0.21 -9.13
CA SER A 56 -8.08 -0.14 -7.81
C SER A 56 -9.08 0.06 -6.67
N GLY A 57 -10.11 0.89 -6.87
CA GLY A 57 -10.99 1.35 -5.81
C GLY A 57 -10.28 2.21 -4.75
N THR A 58 -9.18 2.86 -5.13
CA THR A 58 -8.44 3.79 -4.26
C THR A 58 -9.03 5.19 -4.35
N ASP A 59 -9.26 5.81 -3.20
CA ASP A 59 -9.65 7.22 -3.09
C ASP A 59 -8.38 8.09 -3.23
N VAL A 60 -8.39 9.04 -4.17
CA VAL A 60 -7.27 9.95 -4.42
C VAL A 60 -7.78 11.39 -4.48
N ALA A 61 -7.03 12.29 -3.85
CA ALA A 61 -7.32 13.72 -3.87
C ALA A 61 -6.00 14.50 -3.94
N TRP A 62 -5.92 15.63 -4.65
CA TRP A 62 -6.99 16.34 -5.36
C TRP A 62 -6.69 16.43 -6.86
N TYR A 63 -7.69 16.13 -7.71
CA TYR A 63 -7.63 16.38 -9.15
C TYR A 63 -8.33 17.68 -9.50
N ASN A 64 -7.66 18.54 -10.26
CA ASN A 64 -8.26 19.73 -10.83
C ASN A 64 -9.24 19.38 -11.95
N SER A 65 -10.33 20.14 -12.09
CA SER A 65 -11.39 20.00 -13.09
C SER A 65 -10.90 20.04 -14.55
N GLU A 66 -9.75 20.68 -14.80
CA GLU A 66 -9.09 20.73 -16.10
C GLU A 66 -8.41 19.40 -16.47
N ASN A 67 -8.08 18.56 -15.48
CA ASN A 67 -7.43 17.27 -15.66
C ASN A 67 -8.41 16.12 -15.85
N LEU A 68 -9.72 16.42 -15.85
CA LEU A 68 -10.80 15.45 -15.87
C LEU A 68 -11.70 15.68 -17.09
N ILE A 69 -12.11 14.57 -17.70
CA ILE A 69 -13.02 14.55 -18.85
C ILE A 69 -14.27 13.76 -18.44
N PHE A 70 -15.46 14.36 -18.53
CA PHE A 70 -16.71 13.65 -18.24
C PHE A 70 -16.89 12.47 -19.21
N VAL A 71 -17.24 11.30 -18.68
CA VAL A 71 -17.56 10.12 -19.48
C VAL A 71 -19.05 9.82 -19.39
N ARG A 72 -19.57 9.63 -18.19
CA ARG A 72 -20.99 9.31 -17.93
C ARG A 72 -21.35 9.56 -16.47
N TYR A 73 -22.63 9.51 -16.16
CA TYR A 73 -23.12 9.51 -14.78
C TYR A 73 -23.47 8.08 -14.35
N GLU A 74 -23.13 7.73 -13.12
CA GLU A 74 -23.50 6.48 -12.47
C GLU A 74 -24.27 6.75 -11.17
N ASN A 75 -24.75 5.70 -10.50
CA ASN A 75 -25.44 5.81 -9.21
C ASN A 75 -24.51 5.48 -8.02
N GLU A 76 -25.03 5.60 -6.80
CA GLU A 76 -24.29 5.24 -5.57
C GLU A 76 -24.00 3.73 -5.45
N GLU A 77 -24.80 2.89 -6.11
CA GLU A 77 -24.58 1.43 -6.14
C GLU A 77 -23.26 1.12 -6.84
N PHE A 78 -22.99 1.76 -7.98
CA PHE A 78 -21.72 1.64 -8.69
C PHE A 78 -20.51 2.01 -7.82
N VAL A 79 -20.60 3.12 -7.07
CA VAL A 79 -19.55 3.54 -6.12
C VAL A 79 -19.36 2.49 -5.03
N SER A 80 -20.46 1.92 -4.54
CA SER A 80 -20.44 0.91 -3.49
C SER A 80 -19.80 -0.40 -3.98
N GLU A 81 -20.11 -0.85 -5.19
CA GLU A 81 -19.50 -2.03 -5.81
C GLU A 81 -17.98 -1.91 -5.93
N ILE A 82 -17.47 -0.75 -6.36
CA ILE A 82 -16.03 -0.50 -6.44
C ILE A 82 -15.38 -0.62 -5.05
N LYS A 83 -16.00 -0.05 -4.02
CA LYS A 83 -15.49 -0.11 -2.64
C LYS A 83 -15.54 -1.52 -2.06
N ILE A 84 -16.60 -2.27 -2.33
CA ILE A 84 -16.73 -3.68 -1.93
C ILE A 84 -15.62 -4.50 -2.57
N ARG A 85 -15.43 -4.38 -3.89
CA ARG A 85 -14.36 -5.07 -4.62
C ARG A 85 -12.99 -4.75 -4.03
N ASN A 86 -12.71 -3.48 -3.74
CA ASN A 86 -11.45 -3.10 -3.09
C ASN A 86 -11.32 -3.73 -1.70
N SER A 87 -12.36 -3.71 -0.87
CA SER A 87 -12.33 -4.35 0.44
C SER A 87 -12.09 -5.86 0.37
N GLU A 88 -12.71 -6.55 -0.59
CA GLU A 88 -12.50 -7.98 -0.83
C GLU A 88 -11.09 -8.26 -1.32
N TRP A 89 -10.58 -7.43 -2.24
CA TRP A 89 -9.19 -7.44 -2.67
C TRP A 89 -8.29 -7.34 -1.44
N LYS A 90 -8.50 -6.36 -0.55
CA LYS A 90 -7.62 -6.08 0.60
C LYS A 90 -7.57 -7.24 1.56
N LYS A 91 -8.75 -7.77 1.89
CA LYS A 91 -8.90 -8.95 2.75
C LYS A 91 -8.19 -10.18 2.18
N LYS A 92 -8.29 -10.39 0.86
CA LYS A 92 -7.64 -11.52 0.19
C LYS A 92 -6.12 -11.41 0.27
N HIS A 93 -5.58 -10.23 0.04
CA HIS A 93 -4.14 -10.02 -0.03
C HIS A 93 -3.48 -9.79 1.32
N SER A 94 -4.26 -9.58 2.38
CA SER A 94 -3.82 -9.71 3.77
C SER A 94 -3.96 -11.15 4.31
N ASP A 95 -4.38 -12.14 3.52
CA ASP A 95 -4.44 -13.53 3.96
C ASP A 95 -3.09 -14.22 3.80
N LEU A 96 -2.53 -14.74 4.89
CA LEU A 96 -1.21 -15.38 4.86
C LEU A 96 -1.16 -16.60 3.93
N ASN A 97 -2.22 -17.42 3.82
CA ASN A 97 -2.20 -18.55 2.89
C ASN A 97 -2.09 -18.04 1.46
N TRP A 98 -2.90 -17.05 1.12
CA TRP A 98 -2.87 -16.45 -0.20
C TRP A 98 -1.51 -15.82 -0.52
N ILE A 99 -0.91 -15.09 0.42
CA ILE A 99 0.43 -14.51 0.28
C ILE A 99 1.45 -15.60 -0.02
N VAL A 100 1.47 -16.68 0.75
CA VAL A 100 2.43 -17.79 0.56
C VAL A 100 2.22 -18.51 -0.77
N GLU A 101 0.97 -18.77 -1.16
CA GLU A 101 0.64 -19.42 -2.44
C GLU A 101 1.06 -18.58 -3.66
N ASN A 102 1.03 -17.25 -3.53
CA ASN A 102 1.29 -16.32 -4.63
C ASN A 102 2.65 -15.64 -4.53
N TRP A 103 3.46 -15.96 -3.51
CA TRP A 103 4.72 -15.28 -3.18
C TRP A 103 5.64 -15.11 -4.39
N ARG A 104 5.82 -16.18 -5.17
CA ARG A 104 6.71 -16.21 -6.33
C ARG A 104 6.16 -15.51 -7.57
N ILE A 105 4.88 -15.14 -7.57
CA ILE A 105 4.22 -14.45 -8.69
C ILE A 105 4.49 -12.95 -8.63
N PHE A 106 4.82 -12.41 -7.46
CA PHE A 106 5.18 -11.01 -7.27
C PHE A 106 6.60 -10.73 -7.77
N THR A 107 6.75 -10.73 -9.09
CA THR A 107 8.05 -10.47 -9.75
C THR A 107 8.43 -9.00 -9.69
N ASP A 108 7.48 -8.07 -9.72
CA ASP A 108 7.77 -6.63 -9.78
C ASP A 108 7.03 -5.76 -8.75
N LYS A 109 5.85 -6.17 -8.25
CA LYS A 109 5.08 -5.41 -7.25
C LYS A 109 4.29 -6.33 -6.34
N LEU A 110 4.81 -6.54 -5.13
CA LEU A 110 4.00 -7.08 -4.04
C LEU A 110 2.90 -6.06 -3.70
N PRO A 111 1.66 -6.50 -3.53
CA PRO A 111 0.63 -5.60 -3.05
C PRO A 111 0.89 -5.12 -1.63
N THR A 112 0.62 -3.84 -1.39
CA THR A 112 0.93 -3.15 -0.13
C THR A 112 0.36 -3.88 1.09
N GLU A 113 -0.89 -4.35 1.00
CA GLU A 113 -1.58 -5.05 2.08
C GLU A 113 -0.88 -6.35 2.47
N SER A 114 -0.30 -7.05 1.51
CA SER A 114 0.50 -8.25 1.78
C SER A 114 1.78 -7.88 2.53
N GLY A 115 2.44 -6.79 2.13
CA GLY A 115 3.64 -6.29 2.82
C GLY A 115 3.34 -5.86 4.26
N GLU A 116 2.28 -5.08 4.47
CA GLU A 116 1.85 -4.66 5.80
C GLU A 116 1.50 -5.84 6.71
N GLU A 117 0.79 -6.83 6.20
CA GLU A 117 0.45 -8.01 7.00
C GLU A 117 1.71 -8.77 7.44
N LEU A 118 2.63 -9.02 6.52
CA LEU A 118 3.90 -9.68 6.83
C LEU A 118 4.72 -8.89 7.87
N MET A 119 4.76 -7.57 7.76
CA MET A 119 5.38 -6.69 8.76
C MET A 119 4.74 -6.86 10.14
N ARG A 120 3.41 -6.83 10.22
CA ARG A 120 2.66 -7.00 11.49
C ARG A 120 2.88 -8.37 12.10
N LEU A 121 2.94 -9.42 11.28
CA LEU A 121 3.19 -10.79 11.74
C LEU A 121 4.54 -10.94 12.45
N ILE A 122 5.56 -10.17 12.06
CA ILE A 122 6.88 -10.16 12.72
C ILE A 122 7.02 -9.09 13.81
N GLY A 123 5.93 -8.40 14.16
CA GLY A 123 5.85 -7.45 15.28
C GLY A 123 5.92 -5.98 14.91
N ILE A 124 6.07 -5.61 13.63
CA ILE A 124 6.07 -4.19 13.23
C ILE A 124 4.64 -3.66 13.28
N THR A 125 4.35 -2.86 14.31
CA THR A 125 3.01 -2.30 14.56
C THR A 125 2.66 -1.11 13.66
N GLU A 126 3.69 -0.39 13.20
CA GLU A 126 3.58 0.82 12.37
C GLU A 126 4.37 0.67 11.05
N PRO A 127 3.83 -0.06 10.06
CA PRO A 127 4.48 -0.25 8.76
C PRO A 127 4.95 1.05 8.11
N TRP A 128 4.18 2.13 8.23
CA TRP A 128 4.42 3.42 7.59
C TRP A 128 5.05 4.48 8.50
N GLY A 129 5.54 4.09 9.68
CA GLY A 129 5.95 5.05 10.69
C GLY A 129 4.77 5.83 11.29
N LEU A 130 5.10 6.89 12.03
CA LEU A 130 4.12 7.66 12.80
C LEU A 130 3.30 8.62 11.95
N HIS A 131 3.81 9.03 10.78
CA HIS A 131 3.16 10.03 9.93
C HIS A 131 2.86 9.55 8.51
N GLY A 132 3.01 8.24 8.23
CA GLY A 132 2.66 7.67 6.94
C GLY A 132 3.78 7.82 5.89
N GLU A 133 5.02 7.95 6.32
CA GLU A 133 6.16 8.19 5.46
C GLU A 133 6.50 6.95 4.60
N TYR A 134 6.55 7.14 3.28
CA TYR A 134 6.91 6.06 2.35
C TYR A 134 8.32 5.49 2.61
N VAL A 135 9.26 6.31 3.08
CA VAL A 135 10.62 5.86 3.40
C VAL A 135 10.65 4.86 4.56
N ASP A 136 9.77 5.03 5.55
CA ASP A 136 9.66 4.12 6.68
C ASP A 136 9.05 2.79 6.23
N PHE A 137 8.01 2.85 5.40
CA PHE A 137 7.44 1.66 4.76
C PHE A 137 8.49 0.85 4.00
N MET A 138 9.29 1.51 3.15
CA MET A 138 10.32 0.81 2.38
C MET A 138 11.42 0.22 3.25
N SER A 139 11.80 0.90 4.33
CA SER A 139 12.81 0.41 5.28
C SER A 139 12.29 -0.82 6.06
N ASN A 140 11.06 -0.74 6.56
CA ASN A 140 10.39 -1.86 7.24
C ASN A 140 10.21 -3.04 6.28
N TRP A 141 9.84 -2.77 5.02
CA TRP A 141 9.70 -3.79 3.98
C TRP A 141 11.01 -4.53 3.69
N GLN A 142 12.11 -3.81 3.51
CA GLN A 142 13.42 -4.43 3.30
C GLN A 142 13.82 -5.32 4.48
N TYR A 143 13.56 -4.88 5.71
CA TYR A 143 13.79 -5.71 6.89
C TYR A 143 12.91 -6.97 6.87
N THR A 144 11.60 -6.84 6.62
CA THR A 144 10.68 -7.98 6.51
C THR A 144 11.12 -8.97 5.44
N GLN A 145 11.57 -8.51 4.27
CA GLN A 145 12.10 -9.37 3.22
C GLN A 145 13.36 -10.12 3.68
N SER A 146 14.27 -9.46 4.40
CA SER A 146 15.49 -10.10 4.91
C SER A 146 15.22 -11.20 5.95
N VAL A 147 14.08 -11.11 6.64
CA VAL A 147 13.67 -12.06 7.68
C VAL A 147 12.84 -13.21 7.10
N LEU A 148 11.86 -12.88 6.25
CA LEU A 148 10.86 -13.85 5.79
C LEU A 148 11.12 -14.39 4.39
N GLY A 149 11.99 -13.77 3.58
CA GLY A 149 12.19 -14.11 2.17
C GLY A 149 12.45 -15.60 1.96
N ASP A 150 13.48 -16.14 2.62
CA ASP A 150 13.85 -17.56 2.49
C ASP A 150 12.74 -18.51 2.97
N VAL A 151 11.99 -18.11 4.00
CA VAL A 151 10.90 -18.91 4.57
C VAL A 151 9.69 -18.91 3.64
N LEU A 152 9.35 -17.76 3.06
CA LEU A 152 8.29 -17.60 2.07
C LEU A 152 8.62 -18.34 0.77
N ASP A 153 9.90 -18.38 0.38
CA ASP A 153 10.38 -19.11 -0.79
C ASP A 153 10.15 -20.62 -0.71
N THR A 154 9.96 -21.18 0.50
CA THR A 154 9.57 -22.58 0.67
C THR A 154 8.18 -22.89 0.11
N GLY A 155 7.31 -21.87 -0.01
CA GLY A 155 5.90 -22.04 -0.39
C GLY A 155 5.07 -22.88 0.60
N ASN A 156 5.62 -23.19 1.78
CA ASN A 156 4.97 -24.06 2.75
C ASN A 156 4.40 -23.24 3.91
N ILE A 157 3.07 -23.10 3.92
CA ILE A 157 2.36 -22.33 4.93
C ILE A 157 2.63 -22.81 6.37
N LYS A 158 2.89 -24.10 6.58
CA LYS A 158 3.19 -24.62 7.92
C LYS A 158 4.56 -24.10 8.39
N VAL A 159 5.57 -24.17 7.54
CA VAL A 159 6.92 -23.67 7.83
C VAL A 159 6.88 -22.16 8.11
N VAL A 160 6.14 -21.40 7.29
CA VAL A 160 5.96 -19.95 7.47
C VAL A 160 5.28 -19.64 8.81
N ARG A 161 4.19 -20.34 9.15
CA ARG A 161 3.48 -20.15 10.43
C ARG A 161 4.34 -20.49 11.63
N ASP A 162 5.06 -21.62 11.58
CA ASP A 162 5.93 -22.06 12.66
C ASP A 162 7.05 -21.04 12.89
N PHE A 163 7.67 -20.54 11.81
CA PHE A 163 8.66 -19.47 11.90
C PHE A 163 8.09 -18.18 12.52
N ILE A 164 6.97 -17.67 12.01
CA ILE A 164 6.33 -16.44 12.52
C ILE A 164 5.97 -16.56 14.00
N LYS A 165 5.48 -17.74 14.41
CA LYS A 165 5.10 -18.01 15.81
C LYS A 165 6.30 -17.92 16.76
N ASP A 166 7.45 -18.41 16.32
CA ASP A 166 8.67 -18.47 17.13
C ASP A 166 9.55 -17.22 16.95
N PHE A 167 9.20 -16.34 16.01
CA PHE A 167 9.96 -15.12 15.72
C PHE A 167 9.87 -14.14 16.90
N PRO A 168 11.01 -13.62 17.40
CA PRO A 168 11.01 -12.63 18.47
C PRO A 168 10.41 -11.32 17.94
N LYS A 169 9.21 -10.99 18.42
CA LYS A 169 8.50 -9.78 18.01
C LYS A 169 9.32 -8.54 18.34
N VAL A 170 9.51 -7.68 17.36
CA VAL A 170 10.23 -6.41 17.53
C VAL A 170 9.20 -5.35 17.93
N ASP A 171 9.17 -4.97 19.21
CA ASP A 171 8.36 -3.82 19.65
C ASP A 171 9.02 -2.55 19.10
N SER A 172 8.50 -2.05 17.98
CA SER A 172 8.75 -0.74 17.36
C SER A 172 10.09 -0.49 16.64
N PHE A 173 9.94 0.23 15.51
CA PHE A 173 10.89 1.09 14.80
C PHE A 173 12.34 0.61 14.61
N VAL A 174 12.66 0.06 13.42
CA VAL A 174 14.04 -0.37 13.14
C VAL A 174 14.96 0.77 12.64
N PHE A 175 14.48 1.88 12.03
CA PHE A 175 15.44 2.76 11.29
C PHE A 175 15.30 4.31 11.23
N SER A 176 14.36 5.03 11.85
CA SER A 176 14.27 6.50 11.62
C SER A 176 15.35 7.34 12.28
N ASN A 177 16.12 6.80 13.23
CA ASN A 177 17.08 7.60 14.00
C ASN A 177 18.54 7.56 13.52
N ASN A 178 18.90 6.91 12.41
CA ASN A 178 20.32 6.71 12.06
C ASN A 178 20.78 7.13 10.66
N VAL A 179 19.99 7.86 9.86
CA VAL A 179 20.43 8.28 8.51
C VAL A 179 20.61 9.80 8.34
N TYR A 180 20.24 10.63 9.32
CA TYR A 180 20.36 12.09 9.21
C TYR A 180 21.18 12.83 10.27
N SER A 181 21.91 12.13 11.16
CA SER A 181 22.94 12.76 12.00
C SER A 181 24.33 12.38 11.47
N GLY A 182 25.13 13.42 11.23
CA GLY A 182 26.44 13.32 10.57
C GLY A 182 27.40 12.29 11.19
N GLY A 183 28.30 11.84 10.32
CA GLY A 183 29.29 10.78 10.50
C GLY A 183 29.68 10.42 11.94
N HIS A 184 29.53 9.14 12.26
CA HIS A 184 30.56 8.33 12.92
C HIS A 184 30.21 6.84 12.77
N GLU A 185 31.27 6.03 12.67
CA GLU A 185 31.34 4.60 12.40
C GLU A 185 30.10 3.73 12.73
N THR A 186 29.62 3.03 11.70
CA THR A 186 28.62 1.98 11.81
C THR A 186 29.14 0.80 12.64
N LYS A 187 28.58 0.55 13.81
CA LYS A 187 28.53 -0.83 14.32
C LYS A 187 27.42 -1.56 13.57
N LYS A 188 27.81 -2.49 12.69
CA LYS A 188 26.88 -3.47 12.11
C LYS A 188 26.05 -4.09 13.26
N PRO A 189 24.73 -4.27 13.10
CA PRO A 189 23.99 -5.14 14.01
C PRO A 189 24.65 -6.53 13.99
N PRO A 190 24.64 -7.27 15.10
CA PRO A 190 25.20 -8.61 15.12
C PRO A 190 24.46 -9.44 14.08
N PHE A 191 25.20 -9.85 13.05
CA PHE A 191 24.82 -10.98 12.23
C PHE A 191 24.68 -12.16 13.19
N VAL A 192 23.44 -12.56 13.48
CA VAL A 192 23.17 -13.83 14.11
C VAL A 192 22.98 -14.79 12.94
N PRO A 193 24.02 -15.53 12.50
CA PRO A 193 23.77 -16.63 11.60
C PRO A 193 22.81 -17.57 12.32
N ALA A 194 21.62 -17.79 11.75
CA ALA A 194 20.83 -18.93 12.11
C ALA A 194 21.72 -20.16 11.82
N GLN A 195 22.28 -20.75 12.87
CA GLN A 195 22.84 -22.09 12.78
C GLN A 195 21.67 -23.02 12.49
N MET A 196 21.38 -23.24 11.21
CA MET A 196 20.61 -24.41 10.80
C MET A 196 21.48 -25.63 11.09
N ASP A 197 21.17 -26.34 12.17
CA ASP A 197 21.65 -27.70 12.38
C ASP A 197 21.25 -28.54 11.16
N THR A 198 22.23 -28.90 10.35
CA THR A 198 22.09 -29.75 9.16
C THR A 198 21.86 -31.23 9.51
N ALA A 199 21.32 -31.51 10.69
CA ALA A 199 21.29 -32.84 11.28
C ALA A 199 19.95 -33.57 11.15
N VAL A 200 19.04 -33.23 10.22
CA VAL A 200 17.87 -34.10 9.97
C VAL A 200 17.36 -34.00 8.53
N PHE A 201 18.15 -34.43 7.53
CA PHE A 201 17.58 -34.98 6.28
C PHE A 201 18.54 -36.02 5.70
N ASN A 202 18.64 -37.16 6.38
CA ASN A 202 19.02 -38.44 5.80
C ASN A 202 18.18 -39.52 6.47
N LYS A 203 17.04 -39.84 5.86
CA LYS A 203 16.41 -41.16 5.77
C LYS A 203 15.18 -41.10 4.87
#